data_AF-A0A962QCI5-F1
#
_entry.id   AF-A0A962QCI5-F1
#
_cell.length_a   1.000
_cell.length_b   1.000
_cell.length_c   1.000
_cell.angle_alpha   90.00
_cell.angle_beta   90.00
_cell.angle_gamma   90.00
#
_symmetry.space_group_name_H-M   'P 1'
#
loop_
_entity.id
_entity.type
_entity.pdbx_description
1 polymer ?
#
loop_
_entity_poly.entity_id
_entity_poly.type
_entity_poly.pdbx_seq_one_letter_code
_entity_poly.pdbx_strand_id
1 'polypeptide(L)'
;MTEQIYDIICMGRAAVDFYGDQIGSRLEDMTGFSKYLGGSAANTAFGCSILGLRAAMLTRVGDEHMGRFVREELARAGVDVSHVVTDPSRLTGLVVLGIKDQDTFPLIFFRTDCADMAVSVEDFDERFIASSKAFLVNGTHCSTEHTYHTAKTALEMARRNGVKTVFDIDYRPVLWGLTRLGDGETRFISDDGVSRHLQSLLPLFDLIVGTEEEIHIAGGSTDTLQALRTIRELSQAIIVLKRGPYGATVFDGAIPADLDDGITVKGVKVEVLNVLGAGDSFMAGFLRGWLREEGYNKALTYANACGALVVSRHGCAPAMPTSEELDDYLSRAQDVPRPDRDQRLNYLHRVTTRYPREWPELCVLAMDHRKQFFDMVQAAGVSEARIPALKNLLLKAAEQGAQQAGLNGQAGVLLDDSYGQAALNAVTGRGWWIGRPVELPGSRPLELEGGRSIGSRLKSWSREHVVKCLLFYHPDDPVELRLAQERQVQELYQACCASGHELLLEIIPPQDLPQDETTLARAIERFYNLEVYPDWWKLAPQPPVVWDRLSNLIKTRQPHCRGIVLLGLDAPDDELRQGFENCAAFPLIKGFTVGRTIFGEPSRRWLHGELNDNGLIDAVSQNYLRLIHYWRER
;
A
#
# COMPACT_ATOMS: atom_id res chain seq x y z
N MET A 1 -28.37 23.96 4.26
CA MET A 1 -26.91 23.76 4.27
C MET A 1 -26.69 22.29 3.96
N THR A 2 -25.96 21.98 2.88
CA THR A 2 -25.56 20.61 2.54
C THR A 2 -24.65 20.08 3.65
N GLU A 3 -24.81 18.82 4.03
CA GLU A 3 -23.92 18.18 5.01
C GLU A 3 -22.50 18.09 4.43
N GLN A 4 -21.50 18.57 5.18
CA GLN A 4 -20.10 18.49 4.77
C GLN A 4 -19.55 17.09 5.09
N ILE A 5 -19.53 16.25 4.05
CA ILE A 5 -19.07 14.86 4.09
C ILE A 5 -17.56 14.79 3.90
N TYR A 6 -16.99 15.63 3.03
CA TYR A 6 -15.56 15.59 2.70
C TYR A 6 -14.80 16.74 3.36
N ASP A 7 -13.58 16.46 3.81
CA ASP A 7 -12.65 17.53 4.17
C ASP A 7 -12.10 18.19 2.90
N ILE A 8 -11.88 17.40 1.84
CA ILE A 8 -11.40 17.92 0.56
C ILE A 8 -11.89 17.11 -0.65
N ILE A 9 -12.24 17.80 -1.73
CA ILE A 9 -12.38 17.23 -3.08
C ILE A 9 -11.20 17.73 -3.92
N CYS A 10 -10.45 16.82 -4.53
CA CYS A 10 -9.38 17.16 -5.47
C CYS A 10 -9.86 16.93 -6.91
N MET A 11 -9.76 17.95 -7.75
CA MET A 11 -10.02 17.84 -9.18
C MET A 11 -8.71 17.90 -9.97
N GLY A 12 -8.53 16.93 -10.86
CA GLY A 12 -7.51 17.03 -11.88
C GLY A 12 -6.92 15.70 -12.30
N ARG A 13 -5.62 15.71 -12.55
CA ARG A 13 -4.90 14.58 -13.12
C ARG A 13 -4.85 13.38 -12.17
N ALA A 14 -5.27 12.23 -12.68
CA ALA A 14 -4.99 10.91 -12.12
C ALA A 14 -4.36 10.03 -13.22
N ALA A 15 -3.20 9.45 -12.93
CA ALA A 15 -2.36 8.80 -13.93
C ALA A 15 -1.61 7.60 -13.32
N VAL A 16 -0.84 6.90 -14.16
CA VAL A 16 0.09 5.87 -13.72
C VAL A 16 1.51 6.29 -14.02
N ASP A 17 2.37 6.21 -13.01
CA ASP A 17 3.78 6.49 -13.14
C ASP A 17 4.58 5.17 -13.14
N PHE A 18 5.47 5.02 -14.11
CA PHE A 18 6.44 3.95 -14.21
C PHE A 18 7.82 4.49 -13.83
N TYR A 19 8.25 4.17 -12.60
CA TYR A 19 9.54 4.55 -12.04
C TYR A 19 10.58 3.48 -12.35
N GLY A 20 11.66 3.85 -13.03
CA GLY A 20 12.72 2.91 -13.36
C GLY A 20 13.47 2.37 -12.15
N ASP A 21 13.62 1.06 -12.06
CA ASP A 21 14.18 0.38 -10.89
C ASP A 21 15.70 0.56 -10.75
N GLN A 22 16.41 0.79 -11.86
CA GLN A 22 17.88 0.90 -11.89
C GLN A 22 18.34 2.35 -11.71
N ILE A 23 18.34 2.84 -10.46
CA ILE A 23 18.85 4.17 -10.08
C ILE A 23 20.26 4.39 -10.65
N GLY A 24 20.51 5.58 -11.22
CA GLY A 24 21.79 5.91 -11.87
C GLY A 24 21.82 5.64 -13.36
N SER A 25 20.84 4.91 -13.90
CA SER A 25 20.78 4.56 -15.33
C SER A 25 20.18 5.67 -16.18
N ARG A 26 20.51 5.69 -17.47
CA ARG A 26 19.71 6.48 -18.43
C ARG A 26 18.34 5.83 -18.59
N LEU A 27 17.32 6.61 -18.93
CA LEU A 27 15.96 6.09 -19.09
C LEU A 27 15.89 5.01 -20.20
N GLU A 28 16.72 5.12 -21.24
CA GLU A 28 16.83 4.18 -22.35
C GLU A 28 17.44 2.83 -21.96
N ASP A 29 18.19 2.76 -20.86
CA ASP A 29 18.87 1.55 -20.39
C ASP A 29 18.06 0.81 -19.30
N MET A 30 16.93 1.37 -18.87
CA MET A 30 16.11 0.79 -17.80
C MET A 30 15.40 -0.48 -18.29
N THR A 31 15.61 -1.59 -17.58
CA THR A 31 15.03 -2.89 -17.94
C THR A 31 13.82 -3.27 -17.09
N GLY A 32 13.49 -2.45 -16.08
CA GLY A 32 12.39 -2.69 -15.15
C GLY A 32 11.82 -1.38 -14.63
N PHE A 33 10.50 -1.39 -14.38
CA PHE A 33 9.79 -0.26 -13.84
C PHE A 33 8.83 -0.70 -12.75
N SER A 34 8.85 0.02 -11.65
CA SER A 34 7.82 -0.04 -10.61
C SER A 34 6.63 0.85 -10.99
N LYS A 35 5.43 0.28 -10.92
CA LYS A 35 4.17 0.97 -11.27
C LYS A 35 3.55 1.60 -10.02
N TYR A 36 3.28 2.90 -10.06
CA TYR A 36 2.65 3.64 -8.96
C TYR A 36 1.48 4.52 -9.42
N LEU A 37 0.61 4.89 -8.48
CA LEU A 37 -0.34 5.98 -8.67
C LEU A 37 0.43 7.29 -8.92
N GLY A 38 0.00 8.05 -9.92
CA GLY A 38 0.56 9.34 -10.27
C GLY A 38 -0.52 10.38 -10.57
N GLY A 39 -0.05 11.59 -10.88
CA GLY A 39 -0.90 12.76 -11.07
C GLY A 39 -1.07 13.57 -9.79
N SER A 40 -0.74 14.86 -9.85
CA SER A 40 -0.67 15.73 -8.66
C SER A 40 -1.96 15.73 -7.83
N ALA A 41 -3.12 15.92 -8.46
CA ALA A 41 -4.43 15.86 -7.78
C ALA A 41 -4.68 14.51 -7.08
N ALA A 42 -4.40 13.40 -7.76
CA ALA A 42 -4.56 12.06 -7.21
C ALA A 42 -3.59 11.77 -6.06
N ASN A 43 -2.34 12.21 -6.20
CA ASN A 43 -1.31 12.10 -5.15
C ASN A 43 -1.71 12.91 -3.90
N THR A 44 -2.20 14.13 -4.07
CA THR A 44 -2.69 14.94 -2.94
C THR A 44 -3.92 14.31 -2.29
N ALA A 45 -4.90 13.81 -3.07
CA ALA A 45 -6.06 13.12 -2.51
C ALA A 45 -5.66 11.87 -1.71
N PHE A 46 -4.74 11.07 -2.27
CA PHE A 46 -4.14 9.90 -1.61
C PHE A 46 -3.49 10.30 -0.28
N GLY A 47 -2.59 11.29 -0.32
CA GLY A 47 -1.88 11.80 0.86
C GLY A 47 -2.81 12.33 1.94
N CYS A 48 -3.83 13.10 1.56
CA CYS A 48 -4.85 13.59 2.48
C CYS A 48 -5.58 12.44 3.19
N SER A 49 -5.96 11.40 2.45
CA SER A 49 -6.70 10.26 2.99
C SER A 49 -5.87 9.45 4.00
N ILE A 50 -4.62 9.12 3.67
CA ILE A 50 -3.74 8.38 4.59
C ILE A 50 -3.35 9.19 5.85
N LEU A 51 -3.43 10.52 5.78
CA LEU A 51 -3.26 11.44 6.93
C LEU A 51 -4.56 11.67 7.72
N GLY A 52 -5.62 10.94 7.37
CA GLY A 52 -6.89 10.92 8.09
C GLY A 52 -7.85 12.06 7.74
N LEU A 53 -7.72 12.66 6.56
CA LEU A 53 -8.76 13.53 6.00
C LEU A 53 -9.74 12.71 5.15
N ARG A 54 -11.01 13.08 5.13
CA ARG A 54 -11.99 12.51 4.20
C ARG A 54 -11.83 13.16 2.83
N ALA A 55 -11.07 12.51 1.94
CA ALA A 55 -10.80 13.01 0.60
C ALA A 55 -11.66 12.33 -0.47
N ALA A 56 -12.04 13.07 -1.52
CA ALA A 56 -12.66 12.54 -2.73
C ALA A 56 -11.89 12.98 -3.98
N MET A 57 -11.92 12.16 -5.02
CA MET A 57 -11.28 12.44 -6.31
C MET A 57 -12.34 12.73 -7.39
N LEU A 58 -12.19 13.85 -8.09
CA LEU A 58 -12.97 14.22 -9.26
C LEU A 58 -12.09 14.18 -10.51
N THR A 59 -12.29 13.17 -11.35
CA THR A 59 -11.48 12.96 -12.57
C THR A 59 -12.12 11.92 -13.50
N ARG A 60 -11.47 11.67 -14.63
CA ARG A 60 -11.75 10.54 -15.52
C ARG A 60 -10.53 9.61 -15.65
N VAL A 61 -10.79 8.32 -15.74
CA VAL A 61 -9.80 7.27 -16.02
C VAL A 61 -10.30 6.37 -17.15
N GLY A 62 -9.40 5.73 -17.91
CA GLY A 62 -9.81 4.89 -19.04
C GLY A 62 -10.47 3.57 -18.62
N ASP A 63 -11.28 2.99 -19.50
CA ASP A 63 -11.84 1.63 -19.34
C ASP A 63 -10.80 0.53 -19.65
N GLU A 64 -9.66 0.61 -18.99
CA GLU A 64 -8.57 -0.34 -19.13
C GLU A 64 -7.87 -0.63 -17.79
N HIS A 65 -6.80 -1.41 -17.82
CA HIS A 65 -6.18 -1.94 -16.60
C HIS A 65 -5.53 -0.85 -15.74
N MET A 66 -4.98 0.20 -16.35
CA MET A 66 -4.37 1.34 -15.65
C MET A 66 -5.43 2.21 -15.00
N GLY A 67 -6.59 2.41 -15.63
CA GLY A 67 -7.72 3.14 -15.05
C GLY A 67 -8.36 2.40 -13.88
N ARG A 68 -8.52 1.07 -13.99
CA ARG A 68 -8.89 0.22 -12.85
C ARG A 68 -7.86 0.30 -11.73
N PHE A 69 -6.58 0.22 -12.04
CA PHE A 69 -5.50 0.37 -11.05
C PHE A 69 -5.56 1.72 -10.33
N VAL A 70 -5.71 2.84 -11.03
CA VAL A 70 -5.81 4.18 -10.41
C VAL A 70 -7.01 4.25 -9.45
N ARG A 71 -8.19 3.78 -9.90
CA ARG A 71 -9.41 3.73 -9.07
C ARG A 71 -9.20 2.85 -7.83
N GLU A 72 -8.64 1.67 -8.00
CA GLU A 72 -8.40 0.72 -6.91
C GLU A 72 -7.37 1.25 -5.90
N GLU A 73 -6.27 1.86 -6.34
CA GLU A 73 -5.25 2.43 -5.44
C GLU A 73 -5.80 3.60 -4.62
N LEU A 74 -6.57 4.50 -5.24
CA LEU A 74 -7.27 5.57 -4.54
C LEU A 74 -8.25 5.01 -3.50
N ALA A 75 -9.06 4.01 -3.87
CA ALA A 75 -9.99 3.37 -2.96
C ALA A 75 -9.28 2.64 -1.80
N ARG A 76 -8.16 1.96 -2.07
CA ARG A 76 -7.32 1.31 -1.04
C ARG A 76 -6.76 2.30 -0.03
N ALA A 77 -6.42 3.51 -0.47
CA ALA A 77 -5.98 4.59 0.41
C ALA A 77 -7.11 5.14 1.29
N GLY A 78 -8.37 4.95 0.88
CA GLY A 78 -9.56 5.50 1.53
C GLY A 78 -10.08 6.77 0.86
N VAL A 79 -9.67 7.06 -0.37
CA VAL A 79 -10.23 8.17 -1.17
C VAL A 79 -11.58 7.73 -1.72
N ASP A 80 -12.58 8.62 -1.64
CA ASP A 80 -13.86 8.41 -2.31
C ASP A 80 -13.68 8.52 -3.84
N VAL A 81 -14.03 7.44 -4.53
CA VAL A 81 -13.87 7.29 -5.98
C VAL A 81 -15.21 7.32 -6.74
N SER A 82 -16.29 7.79 -6.11
CA SER A 82 -17.62 7.88 -6.73
C SER A 82 -17.64 8.80 -7.95
N HIS A 83 -16.74 9.80 -7.98
CA HIS A 83 -16.57 10.76 -9.07
C HIS A 83 -15.26 10.56 -9.86
N VAL A 84 -14.67 9.37 -9.75
CA VAL A 84 -13.70 8.87 -10.72
C VAL A 84 -14.53 8.24 -11.84
N VAL A 85 -14.71 8.94 -12.95
CA VAL A 85 -15.56 8.47 -14.06
C VAL A 85 -14.75 7.57 -14.99
N THR A 86 -15.34 6.47 -15.45
CA THR A 86 -14.70 5.60 -16.46
C THR A 86 -15.01 6.14 -17.86
N ASP A 87 -13.98 6.49 -18.62
CA ASP A 87 -14.08 6.91 -20.01
C ASP A 87 -13.82 5.71 -20.94
N PRO A 88 -14.81 5.26 -21.74
CA PRO A 88 -14.65 4.13 -22.66
C PRO A 88 -13.90 4.49 -23.95
N SER A 89 -13.66 5.78 -24.22
CA SER A 89 -13.07 6.29 -25.46
C SER A 89 -11.60 6.66 -25.32
N ARG A 90 -11.12 6.89 -24.09
CA ARG A 90 -9.76 7.39 -23.82
C ARG A 90 -8.99 6.49 -22.88
N LEU A 91 -7.66 6.48 -23.05
CA LEU A 91 -6.76 5.76 -22.16
C LEU A 91 -6.38 6.61 -20.94
N THR A 92 -6.08 5.95 -19.83
CA THR A 92 -5.47 6.59 -18.65
C THR A 92 -4.09 7.12 -19.02
N GLY A 93 -3.78 8.35 -18.62
CA GLY A 93 -2.46 8.94 -18.91
C GLY A 93 -1.34 8.20 -18.18
N LEU A 94 -0.18 8.09 -18.83
CA LEU A 94 1.00 7.42 -18.28
C LEU A 94 2.19 8.38 -18.19
N VAL A 95 3.08 8.14 -17.24
CA VAL A 95 4.38 8.81 -17.14
C VAL A 95 5.46 7.75 -17.03
N VAL A 96 6.49 7.85 -17.86
CA VAL A 96 7.67 6.98 -17.77
C VAL A 96 8.83 7.83 -17.32
N LEU A 97 9.49 7.42 -16.24
CA LEU A 97 10.50 8.26 -15.60
C LEU A 97 11.60 7.48 -14.89
N GLY A 98 12.74 8.13 -14.70
CA GLY A 98 13.92 7.57 -14.08
C GLY A 98 14.55 8.49 -13.03
N ILE A 99 15.40 7.91 -12.19
CA ILE A 99 16.22 8.62 -11.21
C ILE A 99 17.68 8.47 -11.66
N LYS A 100 18.23 9.51 -12.30
CA LYS A 100 19.60 9.47 -12.82
C LYS A 100 20.61 9.84 -11.74
N ASP A 101 20.31 10.87 -10.96
CA ASP A 101 21.07 11.31 -9.80
C ASP A 101 20.18 12.21 -8.91
N GLN A 102 20.78 12.98 -7.99
CA GLN A 102 20.05 13.82 -7.04
C GLN A 102 19.37 15.03 -7.70
N ASP A 103 19.79 15.41 -8.91
CA ASP A 103 19.34 16.62 -9.59
C ASP A 103 18.64 16.30 -10.93
N THR A 104 18.85 15.09 -11.48
CA THR A 104 18.41 14.70 -12.83
C THR A 104 17.36 13.59 -12.78
N PHE A 105 16.15 13.92 -13.26
CA PHE A 105 14.97 13.05 -13.23
C PHE A 105 14.33 12.98 -14.61
N PRO A 106 14.84 12.15 -15.54
CA PRO A 106 14.27 12.02 -16.87
C PRO A 106 12.83 11.55 -16.80
N LEU A 107 11.91 12.24 -17.48
CA LEU A 107 10.49 11.91 -17.46
C LEU A 107 9.77 12.29 -18.75
N ILE A 108 8.84 11.42 -19.17
CA ILE A 108 8.06 11.55 -20.40
C ILE A 108 6.59 11.36 -20.08
N PHE A 109 5.75 12.30 -20.54
CA PHE A 109 4.30 12.24 -20.40
C PHE A 109 3.64 11.62 -21.63
N PHE A 110 3.09 10.40 -21.49
CA PHE A 110 2.25 9.76 -22.51
C PHE A 110 0.79 10.15 -22.26
N ARG A 111 0.44 11.37 -22.71
CA ARG A 111 -0.80 12.04 -22.28
C ARG A 111 -1.54 12.78 -23.41
N THR A 112 -1.34 12.38 -24.66
CA THR A 112 -2.16 12.89 -25.77
C THR A 112 -3.57 12.28 -25.68
N ASP A 113 -4.60 13.11 -25.55
CA ASP A 113 -6.03 12.70 -25.46
C ASP A 113 -6.33 11.67 -24.34
N CYS A 114 -5.71 11.84 -23.17
CA CYS A 114 -5.94 10.95 -22.03
C CYS A 114 -7.25 11.26 -21.29
N ALA A 115 -7.81 10.26 -20.61
CA ALA A 115 -9.13 10.31 -19.99
C ALA A 115 -9.32 11.50 -19.06
N ASP A 116 -8.33 11.81 -18.20
CA ASP A 116 -8.46 12.92 -17.23
C ASP A 116 -8.65 14.29 -17.91
N MET A 117 -8.13 14.48 -19.12
CA MET A 117 -8.29 15.72 -19.90
C MET A 117 -9.70 15.89 -20.49
N ALA A 118 -10.56 14.87 -20.38
CA ALA A 118 -11.94 14.91 -20.84
C ALA A 118 -12.95 15.11 -19.69
N VAL A 119 -12.48 15.39 -18.46
CA VAL A 119 -13.37 15.70 -17.34
C VAL A 119 -14.25 16.91 -17.68
N SER A 120 -15.55 16.76 -17.47
CA SER A 120 -16.54 17.74 -17.92
C SER A 120 -17.51 18.13 -16.82
N VAL A 121 -18.28 19.19 -17.05
CA VAL A 121 -19.24 19.74 -16.07
C VAL A 121 -20.41 18.79 -15.81
N GLU A 122 -20.60 17.78 -16.65
CA GLU A 122 -21.59 16.71 -16.46
C GLU A 122 -21.13 15.61 -15.49
N ASP A 123 -19.85 15.57 -15.12
CA ASP A 123 -19.30 14.54 -14.21
C ASP A 123 -19.59 14.83 -12.73
N PHE A 124 -20.12 16.00 -12.40
CA PHE A 124 -20.40 16.42 -11.03
C PHE A 124 -21.59 17.39 -10.98
N ASP A 125 -22.16 17.58 -9.80
CA ASP A 125 -23.16 18.61 -9.55
C ASP A 125 -22.73 19.56 -8.42
N GLU A 126 -23.48 20.66 -8.27
CA GLU A 126 -23.18 21.67 -7.24
C GLU A 126 -23.32 21.12 -5.81
N ARG A 127 -24.14 20.07 -5.59
CA ARG A 127 -24.30 19.46 -4.26
C ARG A 127 -23.05 18.69 -3.87
N PHE A 128 -22.44 17.96 -4.81
CA PHE A 128 -21.19 17.25 -4.58
C PHE A 128 -20.10 18.24 -4.18
N ILE A 129 -19.90 19.32 -4.95
CA ILE A 129 -18.91 20.35 -4.60
C ILE A 129 -19.19 20.95 -3.22
N ALA A 130 -20.45 21.31 -2.95
CA ALA A 130 -20.89 21.87 -1.67
C ALA A 130 -20.78 20.91 -0.47
N SER A 131 -20.57 19.61 -0.70
CA SER A 131 -20.40 18.61 0.36
C SER A 131 -18.98 18.56 0.94
N SER A 132 -18.08 19.42 0.47
CA SER A 132 -16.69 19.50 0.94
C SER A 132 -16.42 20.74 1.79
N LYS A 133 -15.42 20.68 2.67
CA LYS A 133 -14.87 21.87 3.34
C LYS A 133 -13.94 22.65 2.40
N ALA A 134 -13.22 21.94 1.53
CA ALA A 134 -12.33 22.52 0.55
C ALA A 134 -12.38 21.82 -0.82
N PHE A 135 -12.13 22.59 -1.88
CA PHE A 135 -12.01 22.12 -3.26
C PHE A 135 -10.65 22.53 -3.84
N LEU A 136 -9.88 21.56 -4.31
CA LEU A 136 -8.53 21.75 -4.85
C LEU A 136 -8.49 21.56 -6.36
N VAL A 137 -7.79 22.46 -7.04
CA VAL A 137 -7.48 22.38 -8.47
C VAL A 137 -5.98 22.57 -8.69
N ASN A 138 -5.40 21.76 -9.59
CA ASN A 138 -4.00 21.89 -10.01
C ASN A 138 -3.87 22.74 -11.28
N GLY A 139 -2.89 23.64 -11.35
CA GLY A 139 -2.70 24.56 -12.48
C GLY A 139 -2.41 23.87 -13.81
N THR A 140 -1.64 22.79 -13.84
CA THR A 140 -1.49 21.95 -15.05
C THR A 140 -2.83 21.52 -15.65
N HIS A 141 -3.85 21.28 -14.82
CA HIS A 141 -5.17 20.86 -15.31
C HIS A 141 -5.99 22.03 -15.87
N CYS A 142 -5.49 23.26 -15.82
CA CYS A 142 -6.07 24.43 -16.47
C CYS A 142 -5.37 24.78 -17.79
N SER A 143 -4.52 23.88 -18.33
CA SER A 143 -3.70 24.13 -19.53
C SER A 143 -4.46 24.11 -20.86
N THR A 144 -5.68 23.57 -20.88
CA THR A 144 -6.54 23.55 -22.08
C THR A 144 -7.84 24.29 -21.81
N GLU A 145 -8.45 24.84 -22.86
CA GLU A 145 -9.71 25.57 -22.75
C GLU A 145 -10.82 24.71 -22.10
N HIS A 146 -10.89 23.42 -22.47
CA HIS A 146 -11.91 22.51 -21.96
C HIS A 146 -11.76 22.30 -20.45
N THR A 147 -10.58 21.88 -20.00
CA THR A 147 -10.36 21.59 -18.58
C THR A 147 -10.35 22.87 -17.73
N TYR A 148 -9.89 24.00 -18.28
CA TYR A 148 -10.03 25.33 -17.68
C TYR A 148 -11.51 25.68 -17.41
N HIS A 149 -12.37 25.54 -18.42
CA HIS A 149 -13.80 25.82 -18.29
C HIS A 149 -14.46 24.94 -17.23
N THR A 150 -14.15 23.64 -17.23
CA THR A 150 -14.68 22.70 -16.23
C THR A 150 -14.24 23.08 -14.81
N ALA A 151 -12.94 23.35 -14.60
CA ALA A 151 -12.39 23.74 -13.31
C ALA A 151 -12.97 25.06 -12.80
N LYS A 152 -13.08 26.06 -13.68
CA LYS A 152 -13.68 27.37 -13.35
C LYS A 152 -15.13 27.23 -12.90
N THR A 153 -15.91 26.38 -13.59
CA THR A 153 -17.31 26.11 -13.22
C THR A 153 -17.42 25.48 -11.83
N ALA A 154 -16.56 24.51 -11.51
CA ALA A 154 -16.51 23.89 -10.18
C ALA A 154 -16.09 24.90 -9.09
N LEU A 155 -15.12 25.78 -9.38
CA LEU A 155 -14.70 26.85 -8.47
C LEU A 155 -15.83 27.86 -8.19
N GLU A 156 -16.59 28.24 -9.21
CA GLU A 156 -17.75 29.12 -9.03
C GLU A 156 -18.83 28.47 -8.15
N MET A 157 -19.09 27.17 -8.34
CA MET A 157 -19.98 26.38 -7.46
C MET A 157 -19.46 26.34 -6.01
N ALA A 158 -18.16 26.07 -5.82
CA ALA A 158 -17.52 26.04 -4.50
C ALA A 158 -17.71 27.36 -3.75
N ARG A 159 -17.42 28.49 -4.42
CA ARG A 159 -17.53 29.84 -3.84
C ARG A 159 -18.97 30.20 -3.47
N ARG A 160 -19.96 29.87 -4.30
CA ARG A 160 -21.38 30.10 -3.97
C ARG A 160 -21.84 29.36 -2.72
N ASN A 161 -21.16 28.26 -2.38
CA ASN A 161 -21.50 27.41 -1.25
C ASN A 161 -20.55 27.58 -0.04
N GLY A 162 -19.65 28.58 -0.07
CA GLY A 162 -18.71 28.83 1.03
C GLY A 162 -17.66 27.72 1.24
N VAL A 163 -17.40 26.91 0.20
CA VAL A 163 -16.34 25.91 0.19
C VAL A 163 -15.01 26.62 -0.02
N LYS A 164 -14.01 26.32 0.83
CA LYS A 164 -12.66 26.90 0.67
C LYS A 164 -12.03 26.39 -0.63
N THR A 165 -11.31 27.24 -1.33
CA THR A 165 -10.74 26.93 -2.65
C THR A 165 -9.22 26.93 -2.60
N VAL A 166 -8.61 25.86 -3.12
CA VAL A 166 -7.16 25.64 -3.03
C VAL A 166 -6.57 25.53 -4.43
N PHE A 167 -5.52 26.30 -4.69
CA PHE A 167 -4.74 26.24 -5.91
C PHE A 167 -3.35 25.66 -5.63
N ASP A 168 -3.10 24.48 -6.19
CA ASP A 168 -1.74 24.02 -6.40
C ASP A 168 -1.30 24.46 -7.78
N ILE A 169 -0.28 25.32 -7.87
CA ILE A 169 0.10 25.88 -9.17
C ILE A 169 0.54 24.77 -10.14
N ASP A 170 1.15 23.67 -9.66
CA ASP A 170 1.64 22.50 -10.43
C ASP A 170 2.00 22.86 -11.88
N TYR A 171 3.09 23.61 -12.06
CA TYR A 171 3.48 24.11 -13.38
C TYR A 171 4.43 23.16 -14.10
N ARG A 172 4.10 22.81 -15.35
CA ARG A 172 4.88 21.93 -16.21
C ARG A 172 4.91 22.47 -17.64
N PRO A 173 5.99 23.15 -18.07
CA PRO A 173 6.09 23.78 -19.39
C PRO A 173 5.62 22.92 -20.57
N VAL A 174 5.96 21.63 -20.57
CA VAL A 174 5.55 20.68 -21.62
C VAL A 174 4.04 20.51 -21.75
N LEU A 175 3.31 20.55 -20.63
CA LEU A 175 1.86 20.40 -20.60
C LEU A 175 1.14 21.69 -21.03
N TRP A 176 1.86 22.81 -21.05
CA TRP A 176 1.44 24.09 -21.62
C TRP A 176 1.92 24.27 -23.08
N GLY A 177 2.55 23.26 -23.67
CA GLY A 177 3.04 23.31 -25.05
C GLY A 177 4.26 24.18 -25.27
N LEU A 178 5.00 24.52 -24.20
CA LEU A 178 6.18 25.39 -24.28
C LEU A 178 7.48 24.63 -24.60
N THR A 179 7.43 23.30 -24.57
CA THR A 179 8.55 22.42 -24.94
C THR A 179 8.11 21.32 -25.89
N ARG A 180 9.06 20.50 -26.35
CA ARG A 180 8.78 19.30 -27.15
C ARG A 180 8.14 18.23 -26.25
N LEU A 181 7.30 17.36 -26.84
CA LEU A 181 6.58 16.32 -26.09
C LEU A 181 7.47 15.40 -25.23
N GLY A 182 8.73 15.17 -25.63
CA GLY A 182 9.68 14.34 -24.89
C GLY A 182 10.40 15.05 -23.73
N ASP A 183 10.23 16.36 -23.57
CA ASP A 183 10.90 17.17 -22.54
C ASP A 183 9.97 17.36 -21.34
N GLY A 184 9.84 16.33 -20.50
CA GLY A 184 9.15 16.43 -19.22
C GLY A 184 10.01 16.95 -18.07
N GLU A 185 11.32 17.08 -18.28
CA GLU A 185 12.29 17.42 -17.24
C GLU A 185 12.30 18.91 -16.92
N THR A 186 12.17 19.75 -17.94
CA THR A 186 12.20 21.21 -17.79
C THR A 186 11.11 21.68 -16.84
N ARG A 187 11.53 22.32 -15.73
CA ARG A 187 10.63 22.77 -14.66
C ARG A 187 10.09 24.18 -14.85
N PHE A 188 10.80 25.04 -15.57
CA PHE A 188 10.42 26.43 -15.74
C PHE A 188 10.75 26.97 -17.13
N ILE A 189 9.76 27.63 -17.73
CA ILE A 189 9.89 28.52 -18.89
C ILE A 189 8.98 29.70 -18.60
N SER A 190 9.48 30.92 -18.72
CA SER A 190 8.63 32.11 -18.60
C SER A 190 7.76 32.25 -19.86
N ASP A 191 6.47 32.51 -19.68
CA ASP A 191 5.54 32.79 -20.76
C ASP A 191 4.42 33.72 -20.30
N ASP A 192 4.31 34.90 -20.91
CA ASP A 192 3.33 35.92 -20.53
C ASP A 192 1.87 35.46 -20.74
N GLY A 193 1.63 34.57 -21.71
CA GLY A 193 0.32 34.01 -22.00
C GLY A 193 -0.15 33.11 -20.88
N VAL A 194 0.70 32.17 -20.47
CA VAL A 194 0.47 31.29 -19.32
C VAL A 194 0.32 32.12 -18.05
N SER A 195 1.20 33.12 -17.82
CA SER A 195 1.08 34.00 -16.65
C SER A 195 -0.27 34.70 -16.59
N ARG A 196 -0.72 35.36 -17.67
CA ARG A 196 -2.04 36.01 -17.70
C ARG A 196 -3.19 35.03 -17.49
N HIS A 197 -3.07 33.83 -18.06
CA HIS A 197 -4.08 32.78 -17.91
C HIS A 197 -4.20 32.32 -16.46
N LEU A 198 -3.08 32.02 -15.80
CA LEU A 198 -3.06 31.66 -14.37
C LEU A 198 -3.55 32.82 -13.49
N GLN A 199 -3.11 34.04 -13.78
CA GLN A 199 -3.54 35.27 -13.07
C GLN A 199 -5.06 35.47 -13.09
N SER A 200 -5.74 35.06 -14.16
CA SER A 200 -7.19 35.13 -14.26
C SER A 200 -7.93 34.25 -13.23
N LEU A 201 -7.27 33.21 -12.73
CA LEU A 201 -7.84 32.27 -11.75
C LEU A 201 -7.54 32.65 -10.30
N LEU A 202 -6.43 33.36 -10.03
CA LEU A 202 -5.97 33.69 -8.66
C LEU A 202 -7.05 34.31 -7.75
N PRO A 203 -7.96 35.18 -8.23
CA PRO A 203 -9.02 35.75 -7.39
C PRO A 203 -10.06 34.73 -6.92
N LEU A 204 -10.12 33.54 -7.53
CA LEU A 204 -11.09 32.51 -7.20
C LEU A 204 -10.68 31.66 -6.01
N PHE A 205 -9.43 31.76 -5.55
CA PHE A 205 -8.84 30.89 -4.53
C PHE A 205 -8.71 31.54 -3.15
N ASP A 206 -8.77 30.72 -2.10
CA ASP A 206 -8.52 31.11 -0.70
C ASP A 206 -7.12 30.68 -0.23
N LEU A 207 -6.50 29.73 -0.92
CA LEU A 207 -5.15 29.23 -0.66
C LEU A 207 -4.42 29.00 -1.99
N ILE A 208 -3.21 29.54 -2.14
CA ILE A 208 -2.33 29.36 -3.30
C ILE A 208 -1.00 28.79 -2.81
N VAL A 209 -0.56 27.68 -3.41
CA VAL A 209 0.68 26.99 -3.03
C VAL A 209 1.56 26.77 -4.25
N GLY A 210 2.85 27.09 -4.13
CA GLY A 210 3.82 26.92 -5.22
C GLY A 210 5.26 26.90 -4.77
N THR A 211 6.16 26.32 -5.56
CA THR A 211 7.60 26.56 -5.48
C THR A 211 7.95 27.97 -5.93
N GLU A 212 9.20 28.38 -5.81
CA GLU A 212 9.65 29.68 -6.33
C GLU A 212 9.38 29.81 -7.83
N GLU A 213 9.67 28.78 -8.64
CA GLU A 213 9.42 28.77 -10.08
C GLU A 213 7.92 28.81 -10.41
N GLU A 214 7.09 28.13 -9.61
CA GLU A 214 5.64 28.13 -9.75
C GLU A 214 5.05 29.52 -9.39
N ILE A 215 5.59 30.17 -8.35
CA ILE A 215 5.25 31.55 -8.01
C ILE A 215 5.69 32.51 -9.11
N HIS A 216 6.85 32.29 -9.75
CA HIS A 216 7.32 33.14 -10.84
C HIS A 216 6.35 33.15 -12.03
N ILE A 217 5.90 31.97 -12.46
CA ILE A 217 4.96 31.89 -13.59
C ILE A 217 3.58 32.46 -13.22
N ALA A 218 3.08 32.22 -12.00
CA ALA A 218 1.79 32.76 -11.56
C ALA A 218 1.84 34.28 -11.36
N GLY A 219 2.96 34.82 -10.86
CA GLY A 219 3.16 36.25 -10.67
C GLY A 219 3.63 37.00 -11.93
N GLY A 220 4.08 36.30 -12.97
CA GLY A 220 4.60 36.92 -14.20
C GLY A 220 5.94 37.63 -14.02
N SER A 221 6.77 37.17 -13.08
CA SER A 221 8.07 37.76 -12.77
C SER A 221 9.02 36.67 -12.26
N THR A 222 10.29 36.71 -12.67
CA THR A 222 11.34 35.81 -12.13
C THR A 222 11.95 36.34 -10.82
N ASP A 223 11.56 37.52 -10.37
CA ASP A 223 11.83 38.01 -9.02
C ASP A 223 10.72 37.50 -8.09
N THR A 224 11.09 36.66 -7.11
CA THR A 224 10.15 35.99 -6.19
C THR A 224 9.29 36.98 -5.41
N LEU A 225 9.87 38.07 -4.87
CA LEU A 225 9.11 39.04 -4.08
C LEU A 225 8.16 39.86 -4.96
N GLN A 226 8.59 40.25 -6.16
CA GLN A 226 7.74 40.93 -7.12
C GLN A 226 6.58 40.02 -7.57
N ALA A 227 6.87 38.75 -7.87
CA ALA A 227 5.85 37.78 -8.25
C ALA A 227 4.81 37.58 -7.14
N LEU A 228 5.25 37.42 -5.88
CA LEU A 228 4.36 37.34 -4.72
C LEU A 228 3.50 38.60 -4.56
N ARG A 229 4.09 39.80 -4.74
CA ARG A 229 3.36 41.07 -4.69
C ARG A 229 2.29 41.15 -5.77
N THR A 230 2.62 40.75 -7.01
CA THR A 230 1.64 40.70 -8.10
C THR A 230 0.51 39.70 -7.82
N ILE A 231 0.81 38.51 -7.27
CA ILE A 231 -0.24 37.57 -6.84
C ILE A 231 -1.13 38.21 -5.76
N ARG A 232 -0.54 38.91 -4.78
CA ARG A 232 -1.27 39.59 -3.70
C ARG A 232 -2.12 40.76 -4.19
N GLU A 233 -1.70 41.48 -5.22
CA GLU A 233 -2.52 42.53 -5.87
C GLU A 233 -3.79 41.95 -6.52
N LEU A 234 -3.72 40.70 -6.97
CA LEU A 234 -4.81 40.01 -7.65
C LEU A 234 -5.68 39.16 -6.71
N SER A 235 -5.14 38.72 -5.56
CA SER A 235 -5.81 37.77 -4.68
C SER A 235 -5.61 38.04 -3.19
N GLN A 236 -6.67 37.79 -2.42
CA GLN A 236 -6.64 37.80 -0.95
C GLN A 236 -6.31 36.42 -0.35
N ALA A 237 -6.01 35.41 -1.18
CA ALA A 237 -5.65 34.07 -0.73
C ALA A 237 -4.45 34.06 0.23
N ILE A 238 -4.39 33.05 1.09
CA ILE A 238 -3.15 32.69 1.79
C ILE A 238 -2.17 32.17 0.73
N ILE A 239 -0.92 32.65 0.77
CA ILE A 239 0.12 32.19 -0.17
C ILE A 239 1.13 31.35 0.60
N VAL A 240 1.40 30.13 0.12
CA VAL A 240 2.41 29.23 0.68
C VAL A 240 3.51 29.03 -0.34
N LEU A 241 4.70 29.53 0.00
CA LEU A 241 5.89 29.39 -0.83
C LEU A 241 6.72 28.21 -0.34
N LYS A 242 6.87 27.18 -1.18
CA LYS A 242 7.77 26.04 -0.99
C LYS A 242 9.18 26.46 -1.41
N ARG A 243 10.17 26.31 -0.52
CA ARG A 243 11.56 26.76 -0.70
C ARG A 243 12.57 25.62 -0.62
N GLY A 244 12.15 24.41 -1.03
CA GLY A 244 12.96 23.20 -1.02
C GLY A 244 13.67 22.96 0.33
N PRO A 245 15.01 22.90 0.38
CA PRO A 245 15.76 22.63 1.61
C PRO A 245 15.62 23.73 2.67
N TYR A 246 15.18 24.94 2.30
CA TYR A 246 14.94 26.04 3.23
C TYR A 246 13.57 25.93 3.95
N GLY A 247 12.75 24.96 3.56
CA GLY A 247 11.42 24.72 4.14
C GLY A 247 10.34 25.45 3.36
N ALA A 248 9.44 26.13 4.08
CA ALA A 248 8.35 26.86 3.47
C ALA A 248 7.89 28.04 4.32
N THR A 249 7.26 29.00 3.65
CA THR A 249 6.79 30.25 4.26
C THR A 249 5.33 30.49 3.90
N VAL A 250 4.53 30.90 4.87
CA VAL A 250 3.13 31.33 4.70
C VAL A 250 3.05 32.86 4.75
N PHE A 251 2.32 33.43 3.79
CA PHE A 251 1.93 34.84 3.73
C PHE A 251 0.40 34.97 3.81
N ASP A 252 -0.09 35.32 5.00
CA ASP A 252 -1.50 35.61 5.29
C ASP A 252 -1.67 37.13 5.44
N GLY A 253 -1.74 37.82 4.31
CA GLY A 253 -1.73 39.29 4.23
C GLY A 253 -0.60 39.85 3.37
N ALA A 254 -0.14 41.06 3.72
CA ALA A 254 0.85 41.79 2.93
C ALA A 254 2.17 41.02 2.76
N ILE A 255 2.80 41.15 1.58
CA ILE A 255 4.10 40.54 1.31
C ILE A 255 5.20 41.41 1.92
N PRO A 256 6.02 40.86 2.84
CA PRO A 256 7.09 41.61 3.49
C PRO A 256 8.25 42.00 2.54
N ALA A 257 9.25 42.68 3.10
CA ALA A 257 10.47 43.03 2.37
C ALA A 257 11.40 41.82 2.20
N ASP A 258 11.40 40.89 3.16
CA ASP A 258 12.20 39.66 3.15
C ASP A 258 11.30 38.43 3.27
N LEU A 259 11.65 37.32 2.61
CA LEU A 259 10.83 36.11 2.62
C LEU A 259 10.74 35.50 4.02
N ASP A 260 11.82 35.59 4.80
CA ASP A 260 11.87 35.00 6.15
C ASP A 260 11.00 35.74 7.18
N ASP A 261 10.53 36.95 6.87
CA ASP A 261 9.60 37.72 7.71
C ASP A 261 8.16 37.17 7.67
N GLY A 262 7.86 36.27 6.72
CA GLY A 262 6.63 35.47 6.75
C GLY A 262 6.66 34.37 7.80
N ILE A 263 5.55 33.67 8.01
CA ILE A 263 5.51 32.54 8.96
C ILE A 263 6.30 31.38 8.34
N THR A 264 7.53 31.20 8.80
CA THR A 264 8.51 30.29 8.18
C THR A 264 8.84 29.11 9.09
N VAL A 265 8.75 27.90 8.54
CA VAL A 265 9.27 26.68 9.18
C VAL A 265 10.35 26.11 8.28
N LYS A 266 11.54 25.91 8.87
CA LYS A 266 12.71 25.40 8.15
C LYS A 266 12.51 23.95 7.69
N GLY A 267 13.12 23.61 6.57
CA GLY A 267 13.08 22.28 5.99
C GLY A 267 13.76 21.25 6.89
N VAL A 268 13.38 19.98 6.71
CA VAL A 268 14.06 18.86 7.38
C VAL A 268 15.19 18.36 6.49
N LYS A 269 16.38 18.16 7.07
CA LYS A 269 17.53 17.64 6.32
C LYS A 269 17.40 16.14 6.14
N VAL A 270 17.20 15.72 4.90
CA VAL A 270 17.17 14.30 4.49
C VAL A 270 18.05 14.14 3.26
N GLU A 271 18.61 12.93 3.08
CA GLU A 271 19.30 12.60 1.84
C GLU A 271 18.27 12.31 0.74
N VAL A 272 18.35 13.04 -0.36
CA VAL A 272 17.40 12.96 -1.46
C VAL A 272 17.72 11.73 -2.32
N LEU A 273 16.71 10.87 -2.47
CA LEU A 273 16.68 9.80 -3.46
C LEU A 273 15.89 10.21 -4.70
N ASN A 274 14.76 10.88 -4.51
CA ASN A 274 13.84 11.28 -5.57
C ASN A 274 13.14 12.59 -5.23
N VAL A 275 13.10 13.60 -6.10
CA VAL A 275 12.38 14.87 -5.82
C VAL A 275 10.92 14.85 -6.30
N LEU A 276 10.53 13.88 -7.11
CA LEU A 276 9.17 13.76 -7.65
C LEU A 276 8.18 13.42 -6.54
N GLY A 277 7.04 14.11 -6.53
CA GLY A 277 5.98 13.87 -5.54
C GLY A 277 6.15 14.59 -4.20
N ALA A 278 7.28 15.24 -3.95
CA ALA A 278 7.51 16.01 -2.74
C ALA A 278 6.45 17.11 -2.54
N GLY A 279 6.10 17.81 -3.62
CA GLY A 279 5.08 18.86 -3.61
C GLY A 279 3.68 18.35 -3.25
N ASP A 280 3.29 17.20 -3.80
CA ASP A 280 1.96 16.61 -3.55
C ASP A 280 1.83 16.13 -2.09
N SER A 281 2.91 15.55 -1.55
CA SER A 281 2.95 15.12 -0.15
C SER A 281 3.05 16.30 0.82
N PHE A 282 3.80 17.34 0.45
CA PHE A 282 3.80 18.62 1.16
C PHE A 282 2.39 19.19 1.23
N MET A 283 1.68 19.24 0.10
CA MET A 283 0.31 19.72 0.03
C MET A 283 -0.60 18.93 0.97
N ALA A 284 -0.54 17.59 0.96
CA ALA A 284 -1.31 16.75 1.87
C ALA A 284 -1.00 17.03 3.36
N GLY A 285 0.28 17.19 3.71
CA GLY A 285 0.70 17.54 5.07
C GLY A 285 0.20 18.93 5.50
N PHE A 286 0.30 19.93 4.62
CA PHE A 286 -0.20 21.27 4.89
C PHE A 286 -1.72 21.26 5.09
N LEU A 287 -2.46 20.59 4.21
CA LEU A 287 -3.91 20.47 4.27
C LEU A 287 -4.38 19.73 5.52
N ARG A 288 -3.64 18.72 6.01
CA ARG A 288 -3.93 18.05 7.30
C ARG A 288 -4.03 19.09 8.42
N GLY A 289 -3.05 19.98 8.54
CA GLY A 289 -3.02 21.00 9.58
C GLY A 289 -4.01 22.15 9.33
N TRP A 290 -4.10 22.62 8.07
CA TRP A 290 -4.92 23.76 7.70
C TRP A 290 -6.42 23.48 7.80
N LEU A 291 -6.90 22.33 7.31
CA LEU A 291 -8.32 21.95 7.35
C LEU A 291 -8.79 21.54 8.75
N ARG A 292 -7.85 21.22 9.65
CA ARG A 292 -8.11 20.97 11.08
C ARG A 292 -7.86 22.19 11.96
N GLU A 293 -7.52 23.33 11.35
CA GLU A 293 -7.30 24.61 12.04
C GLU A 293 -6.21 24.55 13.12
N GLU A 294 -5.18 23.72 12.92
CA GLU A 294 -4.10 23.51 13.90
C GLU A 294 -2.98 24.59 13.85
N GLY A 295 -3.18 25.63 13.04
CA GLY A 295 -2.27 26.76 12.85
C GLY A 295 -1.16 26.53 11.81
N TYR A 296 -0.65 27.63 11.24
CA TYR A 296 0.31 27.59 10.12
C TYR A 296 1.63 26.90 10.45
N ASN A 297 2.19 27.14 11.64
CA ASN A 297 3.45 26.50 12.05
C ASN A 297 3.33 24.95 12.04
N LYS A 298 2.20 24.42 12.54
CA LYS A 298 1.98 22.99 12.60
C LYS A 298 1.69 22.42 11.21
N ALA A 299 0.88 23.11 10.41
CA ALA A 299 0.63 22.76 9.01
C ALA A 299 1.94 22.69 8.19
N LEU A 300 2.81 23.69 8.31
CA LEU A 300 4.13 23.70 7.65
C LEU A 300 5.06 22.61 8.18
N THR A 301 5.01 22.31 9.48
CA THR A 301 5.79 21.22 10.08
C THR A 301 5.39 19.87 9.47
N TYR A 302 4.09 19.59 9.36
CA TYR A 302 3.60 18.40 8.66
C TYR A 302 4.01 18.40 7.18
N ALA A 303 3.82 19.53 6.49
CA ALA A 303 4.11 19.66 5.07
C ALA A 303 5.60 19.38 4.76
N ASN A 304 6.51 20.00 5.51
CA ASN A 304 7.95 19.80 5.37
C ASN A 304 8.34 18.35 5.66
N ALA A 305 7.77 17.74 6.71
CA ALA A 305 8.07 16.35 7.06
C ALA A 305 7.55 15.35 6.00
N CYS A 306 6.31 15.52 5.52
CA CYS A 306 5.75 14.70 4.45
C CYS A 306 6.59 14.78 3.17
N GLY A 307 6.94 15.99 2.74
CA GLY A 307 7.83 16.19 1.59
C GLY A 307 9.19 15.52 1.78
N ALA A 308 9.81 15.68 2.95
CA ALA A 308 11.11 15.09 3.29
C ALA A 308 11.07 13.54 3.28
N LEU A 309 10.00 12.93 3.80
CA LEU A 309 9.87 11.47 3.82
C LEU A 309 9.69 10.90 2.41
N VAL A 310 8.88 11.53 1.55
CA VAL A 310 8.73 11.09 0.16
C VAL A 310 10.05 11.17 -0.59
N VAL A 311 10.82 12.26 -0.44
CA VAL A 311 12.06 12.39 -1.21
C VAL A 311 13.16 11.40 -0.82
N SER A 312 13.02 10.75 0.34
CA SER A 312 13.94 9.69 0.77
C SER A 312 13.65 8.33 0.13
N ARG A 313 12.52 8.16 -0.58
CA ARG A 313 12.03 6.88 -1.10
C ARG A 313 11.86 6.89 -2.61
N HIS A 314 11.64 5.70 -3.18
CA HIS A 314 11.60 5.50 -4.63
C HIS A 314 10.37 6.13 -5.30
N GLY A 315 9.16 5.87 -4.80
CA GLY A 315 7.90 6.32 -5.41
C GLY A 315 7.34 7.61 -4.81
N CYS A 316 6.26 8.15 -5.40
CA CYS A 316 5.51 9.29 -4.87
C CYS A 316 4.40 8.84 -3.90
N ALA A 317 3.20 8.52 -4.39
CA ALA A 317 2.05 8.12 -3.57
C ALA A 317 2.38 7.00 -2.57
N PRO A 318 2.99 5.86 -2.96
CA PRO A 318 3.26 4.79 -2.00
C PRO A 318 4.31 5.14 -0.96
N ALA A 319 5.10 6.21 -1.15
CA ALA A 319 6.11 6.64 -0.18
C ALA A 319 5.56 7.63 0.86
N MET A 320 4.36 8.18 0.64
CA MET A 320 3.76 9.15 1.54
C MET A 320 3.54 8.53 2.92
N PRO A 321 3.83 9.26 4.01
CA PRO A 321 3.74 8.70 5.34
C PRO A 321 2.28 8.55 5.79
N THR A 322 2.00 7.48 6.53
CA THR A 322 0.76 7.39 7.30
C THR A 322 0.81 8.34 8.50
N SER A 323 -0.34 8.57 9.15
CA SER A 323 -0.38 9.44 10.34
C SER A 323 0.55 8.95 11.46
N GLU A 324 0.58 7.64 11.72
CA GLU A 324 1.46 7.05 12.75
C GLU A 324 2.94 7.22 12.39
N GLU A 325 3.29 7.00 11.13
CA GLU A 325 4.65 7.17 10.63
C GLU A 325 5.11 8.63 10.72
N LEU A 326 4.25 9.57 10.32
CA LEU A 326 4.55 11.00 10.38
C LEU A 326 4.73 11.47 11.83
N ASP A 327 3.82 11.07 12.74
CA ASP A 327 3.89 11.47 14.14
C ASP A 327 5.12 10.85 14.84
N ASP A 328 5.48 9.61 14.50
CA ASP A 328 6.72 8.96 14.95
C ASP A 328 7.95 9.73 14.49
N TYR A 329 8.04 10.05 13.19
CA TYR A 329 9.16 10.82 12.64
C TYR A 329 9.30 12.20 13.31
N LEU A 330 8.21 12.94 13.45
CA LEU A 330 8.22 14.27 14.06
C LEU A 330 8.69 14.25 15.51
N SER A 331 8.40 13.19 16.26
CA SER A 331 8.83 13.05 17.67
C SER A 331 10.36 12.91 17.84
N ARG A 332 11.07 12.51 16.78
CA ARG A 332 12.50 12.16 16.81
C ARG A 332 13.26 12.62 15.57
N ALA A 333 12.75 13.62 14.86
CA ALA A 333 13.26 14.01 13.53
C ALA A 333 14.76 14.38 13.53
N GLN A 334 15.26 14.90 14.65
CA GLN A 334 16.69 15.24 14.82
C GLN A 334 17.60 14.01 14.84
N ASP A 335 17.08 12.84 15.23
CA ASP A 335 17.80 11.59 15.34
C ASP A 335 17.69 10.73 14.06
N VAL A 336 16.93 11.19 13.05
CA VAL A 336 16.60 10.42 11.83
C VAL A 336 17.05 11.17 10.56
N PRO A 337 18.37 11.32 10.33
CA PRO A 337 18.89 12.00 9.14
C PRO A 337 18.70 11.19 7.84
N ARG A 338 18.50 9.86 7.97
CA ARG A 338 18.28 8.92 6.86
C ARG A 338 16.98 8.13 7.08
N PRO A 339 15.80 8.75 6.83
CA PRO A 339 14.51 8.08 6.99
C PRO A 339 14.39 6.79 6.19
N ASP A 340 15.05 6.71 5.03
CA ASP A 340 15.13 5.54 4.16
C ASP A 340 15.88 4.35 4.78
N ARG A 341 16.72 4.59 5.79
CA ARG A 341 17.49 3.55 6.50
C ARG A 341 17.02 3.30 7.93
N ASP A 342 16.12 4.12 8.44
CA ASP A 342 15.61 3.99 9.79
C ASP A 342 14.70 2.76 9.90
N GLN A 343 15.12 1.77 10.67
CA GLN A 343 14.40 0.48 10.77
C GLN A 343 12.97 0.66 11.28
N ARG A 344 12.78 1.49 12.32
CA ARG A 344 11.47 1.71 12.94
C ARG A 344 10.51 2.40 11.98
N LEU A 345 10.97 3.42 11.26
CA LEU A 345 10.16 4.16 10.31
C LEU A 345 9.77 3.29 9.11
N ASN A 346 10.70 2.52 8.56
CA ASN A 346 10.41 1.61 7.45
C ASN A 346 9.51 0.45 7.89
N TYR A 347 9.65 -0.03 9.13
CA TYR A 347 8.70 -0.97 9.72
C TYR A 347 7.29 -0.35 9.79
N LEU A 348 7.15 0.85 10.38
CA LEU A 348 5.87 1.55 10.47
C LEU A 348 5.24 1.78 9.10
N HIS A 349 6.03 2.26 8.14
CA HIS A 349 5.59 2.46 6.76
C HIS A 349 5.02 1.16 6.18
N ARG A 350 5.79 0.07 6.25
CA ARG A 350 5.37 -1.24 5.74
C ARG A 350 4.07 -1.69 6.39
N VAL A 351 3.96 -1.63 7.72
CA VAL A 351 2.84 -2.26 8.44
C VAL A 351 1.57 -1.42 8.45
N THR A 352 1.67 -0.10 8.31
CA THR A 352 0.52 0.82 8.29
C THR A 352 -0.03 1.08 6.88
N THR A 353 0.69 0.66 5.82
CA THR A 353 0.25 0.76 4.42
C THR A 353 -0.27 -0.57 3.83
N ARG A 354 -0.34 -1.64 4.64
CA ARG A 354 -0.83 -2.95 4.16
C ARG A 354 -2.31 -2.90 3.78
N TYR A 355 -2.67 -3.67 2.76
CA TYR A 355 -4.05 -3.87 2.33
C TYR A 355 -4.36 -5.37 2.15
N PRO A 356 -5.54 -5.86 2.57
CA PRO A 356 -6.59 -5.14 3.31
C PRO A 356 -6.07 -4.70 4.69
N ARG A 357 -6.67 -3.68 5.30
CA ARG A 357 -6.20 -3.14 6.59
C ARG A 357 -6.34 -4.15 7.73
N GLU A 358 -7.37 -4.97 7.70
CA GLU A 358 -7.64 -5.97 8.74
C GLU A 358 -8.17 -7.28 8.15
N TRP A 359 -7.90 -8.37 8.87
CA TRP A 359 -8.48 -9.69 8.66
C TRP A 359 -9.19 -10.10 9.96
N PRO A 360 -10.53 -9.98 10.04
CA PRO A 360 -11.25 -10.22 11.28
C PRO A 360 -11.31 -11.72 11.62
N GLU A 361 -11.49 -12.56 10.60
CA GLU A 361 -11.55 -14.01 10.67
C GLU A 361 -10.83 -14.58 9.44
N LEU A 362 -10.15 -15.71 9.60
CA LEU A 362 -9.38 -16.33 8.52
C LEU A 362 -9.50 -17.87 8.57
N CYS A 363 -10.38 -18.43 7.75
CA CYS A 363 -10.52 -19.88 7.58
C CYS A 363 -9.72 -20.32 6.34
N VAL A 364 -8.68 -21.14 6.52
CA VAL A 364 -7.74 -21.48 5.45
C VAL A 364 -7.68 -22.99 5.22
N LEU A 365 -7.93 -23.40 3.98
CA LEU A 365 -7.65 -24.76 3.53
C LEU A 365 -6.18 -24.88 3.13
N ALA A 366 -5.40 -25.58 3.95
CA ALA A 366 -3.97 -25.77 3.71
C ALA A 366 -3.70 -26.95 2.78
N MET A 367 -3.15 -26.71 1.59
CA MET A 367 -2.85 -27.72 0.57
C MET A 367 -1.43 -27.57 0.01
N ASP A 368 -0.50 -27.08 0.83
CA ASP A 368 0.94 -26.94 0.58
C ASP A 368 1.75 -28.23 0.86
N HIS A 369 1.07 -29.36 1.08
CA HIS A 369 1.61 -30.61 1.60
C HIS A 369 2.33 -31.46 0.53
N ARG A 370 3.37 -30.91 -0.12
CA ARG A 370 4.10 -31.52 -1.26
C ARG A 370 4.46 -32.99 -1.03
N LYS A 371 5.12 -33.29 0.08
CA LYS A 371 5.56 -34.66 0.42
C LYS A 371 4.36 -35.60 0.59
N GLN A 372 3.33 -35.18 1.31
CA GLN A 372 2.19 -36.05 1.60
C GLN A 372 1.34 -36.32 0.35
N PHE A 373 1.20 -35.35 -0.56
CA PHE A 373 0.56 -35.62 -1.85
C PHE A 373 1.38 -36.60 -2.70
N PHE A 374 2.71 -36.48 -2.70
CA PHE A 374 3.59 -37.45 -3.36
C PHE A 374 3.42 -38.86 -2.76
N ASP A 375 3.45 -38.98 -1.43
CA ASP A 375 3.26 -40.25 -0.75
C ASP A 375 1.89 -40.89 -1.06
N MET A 376 0.82 -40.08 -1.16
CA MET A 376 -0.53 -40.54 -1.53
C MET A 376 -0.58 -41.12 -2.95
N VAL A 377 0.05 -40.48 -3.94
CA VAL A 377 0.06 -41.01 -5.32
C VAL A 377 0.91 -42.26 -5.44
N GLN A 378 2.03 -42.35 -4.71
CA GLN A 378 2.85 -43.56 -4.64
C GLN A 378 2.08 -44.72 -4.03
N ALA A 379 1.38 -44.48 -2.91
CA ALA A 379 0.55 -45.49 -2.26
C ALA A 379 -0.61 -45.97 -3.14
N ALA A 380 -1.19 -45.07 -3.94
CA ALA A 380 -2.25 -45.42 -4.89
C ALA A 380 -1.75 -46.06 -6.18
N GLY A 381 -0.43 -46.10 -6.42
CA GLY A 381 0.16 -46.64 -7.65
C GLY A 381 -0.18 -45.82 -8.91
N VAL A 382 -0.38 -44.50 -8.76
CA VAL A 382 -0.75 -43.59 -9.86
C VAL A 382 0.34 -42.54 -10.10
N SER A 383 0.31 -41.91 -11.29
CA SER A 383 1.30 -40.91 -11.69
C SER A 383 1.25 -39.64 -10.84
N GLU A 384 2.42 -39.09 -10.49
CA GLU A 384 2.60 -37.78 -9.84
C GLU A 384 1.94 -36.63 -10.61
N ALA A 385 1.77 -36.77 -11.92
CA ALA A 385 1.05 -35.81 -12.76
C ALA A 385 -0.44 -35.64 -12.36
N ARG A 386 -0.98 -36.50 -11.48
CA ARG A 386 -2.32 -36.36 -10.90
C ARG A 386 -2.40 -35.27 -9.82
N ILE A 387 -1.29 -34.89 -9.17
CA ILE A 387 -1.31 -33.97 -8.03
C ILE A 387 -1.82 -32.57 -8.43
N PRO A 388 -1.39 -31.95 -9.55
CA PRO A 388 -1.93 -30.65 -9.95
C PRO A 388 -3.44 -30.67 -10.20
N ALA A 389 -3.96 -31.73 -10.81
CA ALA A 389 -5.40 -31.90 -11.02
C ALA A 389 -6.15 -32.02 -9.68
N LEU A 390 -5.63 -32.82 -8.76
CA LEU A 390 -6.16 -32.95 -7.40
C LEU A 390 -6.23 -31.60 -6.70
N LYS A 391 -5.16 -30.81 -6.72
CA LYS A 391 -5.14 -29.48 -6.08
C LYS A 391 -6.15 -28.49 -6.66
N ASN A 392 -6.39 -28.54 -7.97
CA ASN A 392 -7.45 -27.74 -8.58
C ASN A 392 -8.84 -28.16 -8.09
N LEU A 393 -9.08 -29.46 -7.87
CA LEU A 393 -10.32 -29.94 -7.27
C LEU A 393 -10.44 -29.51 -5.80
N LEU A 394 -9.34 -29.52 -5.04
CA LEU A 394 -9.33 -29.01 -3.67
C LEU A 394 -9.59 -27.51 -3.59
N LEU A 395 -9.08 -26.72 -4.54
CA LEU A 395 -9.41 -25.29 -4.64
C LEU A 395 -10.91 -25.10 -4.89
N LYS A 396 -11.51 -25.85 -5.82
CA LYS A 396 -12.97 -25.82 -6.05
C LYS A 396 -13.75 -26.20 -4.80
N ALA A 397 -13.27 -27.18 -4.03
CA ALA A 397 -13.88 -27.57 -2.75
C ALA A 397 -13.79 -26.46 -1.70
N ALA A 398 -12.65 -25.76 -1.61
CA ALA A 398 -12.51 -24.57 -0.76
C ALA A 398 -13.47 -23.46 -1.18
N GLU A 399 -13.60 -23.19 -2.48
CA GLU A 399 -14.52 -22.18 -3.00
C GLU A 399 -15.98 -22.52 -2.66
N GLN A 400 -16.38 -23.78 -2.87
CA GLN A 400 -17.70 -24.27 -2.52
C GLN A 400 -17.98 -24.14 -1.02
N GLY A 401 -17.06 -24.59 -0.17
CA GLY A 401 -17.20 -24.48 1.28
C GLY A 401 -17.21 -23.03 1.77
N ALA A 402 -16.37 -22.17 1.20
CA ALA A 402 -16.35 -20.74 1.54
C ALA A 402 -17.64 -20.03 1.15
N GLN A 403 -18.20 -20.35 -0.02
CA GLN A 403 -19.49 -19.81 -0.47
C GLN A 403 -20.63 -20.29 0.44
N GLN A 404 -20.68 -21.58 0.78
CA GLN A 404 -21.71 -22.14 1.65
C GLN A 404 -21.63 -21.59 3.09
N ALA A 405 -20.43 -21.29 3.59
CA ALA A 405 -20.23 -20.68 4.90
C ALA A 405 -20.38 -19.14 4.92
N GLY A 406 -20.50 -18.49 3.76
CA GLY A 406 -20.54 -17.02 3.67
C GLY A 406 -19.23 -16.32 4.09
N LEU A 407 -18.06 -16.91 3.79
CA LEU A 407 -16.74 -16.38 4.14
C LEU A 407 -16.27 -15.21 3.23
N ASN A 408 -17.13 -14.21 3.01
CA ASN A 408 -16.83 -13.07 2.13
C ASN A 408 -15.59 -12.30 2.64
N GLY A 409 -14.44 -12.47 1.97
CA GLY A 409 -13.17 -11.86 2.38
C GLY A 409 -12.53 -12.47 3.64
N GLN A 410 -12.90 -13.70 4.02
CA GLN A 410 -12.40 -14.40 5.22
C GLN A 410 -11.86 -15.81 4.90
N ALA A 411 -11.92 -16.21 3.64
CA ALA A 411 -11.41 -17.48 3.16
C ALA A 411 -9.95 -17.35 2.71
N GLY A 412 -9.20 -18.43 2.86
CA GLY A 412 -7.86 -18.52 2.29
C GLY A 412 -7.43 -19.93 1.91
N VAL A 413 -6.28 -20.01 1.27
CA VAL A 413 -5.62 -21.26 0.87
C VAL A 413 -4.12 -21.21 1.16
N LEU A 414 -3.51 -22.34 1.52
CA LEU A 414 -2.05 -22.50 1.45
C LEU A 414 -1.71 -23.39 0.25
N LEU A 415 -0.91 -22.89 -0.69
CA LEU A 415 -0.61 -23.56 -1.95
C LEU A 415 0.87 -23.44 -2.29
N ASP A 416 1.55 -24.55 -2.57
CA ASP A 416 2.88 -24.53 -3.18
C ASP A 416 2.82 -24.32 -4.70
N ASP A 417 3.96 -23.94 -5.25
CA ASP A 417 4.19 -23.76 -6.69
C ASP A 417 4.78 -24.99 -7.39
N SER A 418 5.14 -26.04 -6.65
CA SER A 418 5.63 -27.29 -7.23
C SER A 418 4.51 -28.05 -7.95
N TYR A 419 3.36 -28.17 -7.30
CA TYR A 419 2.17 -28.83 -7.85
C TYR A 419 0.96 -27.90 -7.94
N GLY A 420 0.95 -26.81 -7.17
CA GLY A 420 -0.21 -25.91 -7.05
C GLY A 420 -0.17 -24.66 -7.92
N GLN A 421 0.79 -24.50 -8.86
CA GLN A 421 0.92 -23.26 -9.63
C GLN A 421 -0.34 -22.88 -10.42
N ALA A 422 -1.06 -23.85 -10.99
CA ALA A 422 -2.32 -23.58 -11.69
C ALA A 422 -3.42 -23.07 -10.73
N ALA A 423 -3.50 -23.67 -9.53
CA ALA A 423 -4.43 -23.23 -8.49
C ALA A 423 -4.06 -21.85 -7.95
N LEU A 424 -2.77 -21.55 -7.75
CA LEU A 424 -2.28 -20.21 -7.39
C LEU A 424 -2.74 -19.18 -8.42
N ASN A 425 -2.54 -19.45 -9.71
CA ASN A 425 -2.96 -18.54 -10.78
C ASN A 425 -4.49 -18.32 -10.78
N ALA A 426 -5.27 -19.37 -10.49
CA ALA A 426 -6.73 -19.30 -10.49
C ALA A 426 -7.33 -18.55 -9.29
N VAL A 427 -6.63 -18.51 -8.15
CA VAL A 427 -7.11 -17.84 -6.92
C VAL A 427 -6.57 -16.41 -6.77
N THR A 428 -5.42 -16.11 -7.37
CA THR A 428 -4.79 -14.77 -7.39
C THR A 428 -5.75 -13.71 -7.97
N GLY A 429 -5.86 -12.55 -7.33
CA GLY A 429 -6.73 -11.45 -7.73
C GLY A 429 -8.20 -11.59 -7.29
N ARG A 430 -8.57 -12.65 -6.56
CA ARG A 430 -9.95 -12.88 -6.10
C ARG A 430 -10.23 -12.40 -4.67
N GLY A 431 -9.26 -11.74 -4.02
CA GLY A 431 -9.40 -11.23 -2.66
C GLY A 431 -9.33 -12.31 -1.57
N TRP A 432 -8.74 -13.46 -1.87
CA TRP A 432 -8.49 -14.53 -0.92
C TRP A 432 -7.17 -14.31 -0.17
N TRP A 433 -7.08 -14.80 1.06
CA TRP A 433 -5.78 -14.89 1.74
C TRP A 433 -5.01 -16.09 1.16
N ILE A 434 -3.86 -15.84 0.54
CA ILE A 434 -3.10 -16.89 -0.18
C ILE A 434 -1.73 -17.00 0.46
N GLY A 435 -1.46 -18.07 1.20
CA GLY A 435 -0.10 -18.33 1.65
C GLY A 435 0.63 -19.32 0.74
N ARG A 436 1.92 -19.07 0.50
CA ARG A 436 2.76 -19.86 -0.39
C ARG A 436 4.06 -20.26 0.34
N PRO A 437 4.33 -21.57 0.52
CA PRO A 437 5.48 -22.05 1.28
C PRO A 437 6.80 -21.76 0.55
N VAL A 438 7.85 -21.49 1.32
CA VAL A 438 9.22 -21.34 0.81
C VAL A 438 10.18 -22.40 1.32
N GLU A 439 9.87 -23.06 2.43
CA GLU A 439 10.73 -24.08 3.01
C GLU A 439 10.77 -25.36 2.18
N LEU A 440 11.92 -26.05 2.21
CA LEU A 440 12.02 -27.44 1.80
C LEU A 440 11.34 -28.32 2.87
N PRO A 441 10.36 -29.18 2.50
CA PRO A 441 9.60 -29.97 3.47
C PRO A 441 10.50 -30.81 4.40
N GLY A 442 10.38 -30.59 5.71
CA GLY A 442 11.10 -31.38 6.72
C GLY A 442 12.56 -30.96 6.95
N SER A 443 13.05 -29.90 6.31
CA SER A 443 14.42 -29.43 6.50
C SER A 443 14.70 -28.93 7.92
N ARG A 444 15.83 -29.39 8.50
CA ARG A 444 16.40 -28.95 9.78
C ARG A 444 17.93 -29.24 9.74
N PRO A 445 18.81 -28.25 9.51
CA PRO A 445 18.54 -26.81 9.41
C PRO A 445 17.55 -26.43 8.30
N LEU A 446 16.88 -25.29 8.47
CA LEU A 446 15.95 -24.74 7.48
C LEU A 446 16.65 -24.57 6.13
N GLU A 447 16.08 -25.17 5.09
CA GLU A 447 16.44 -24.93 3.70
C GLU A 447 15.24 -24.34 2.95
N LEU A 448 15.50 -23.45 1.99
CA LEU A 448 14.47 -22.83 1.15
C LEU A 448 14.48 -23.43 -0.27
N GLU A 449 13.30 -23.68 -0.83
CA GLU A 449 13.12 -24.13 -2.21
C GLU A 449 13.44 -23.03 -3.23
N GLY A 450 13.84 -23.43 -4.44
CA GLY A 450 14.11 -22.49 -5.54
C GLY A 450 15.53 -21.92 -5.57
N GLY A 451 16.48 -22.55 -4.87
CA GLY A 451 17.89 -22.16 -4.83
C GLY A 451 18.23 -21.15 -3.73
N ARG A 452 19.50 -20.71 -3.67
CA ARG A 452 20.04 -19.85 -2.59
C ARG A 452 19.68 -18.36 -2.69
N SER A 453 18.67 -17.98 -3.50
CA SER A 453 18.29 -16.57 -3.71
C SER A 453 16.80 -16.36 -3.57
N ILE A 454 16.32 -16.37 -2.32
CA ILE A 454 14.90 -16.15 -2.02
C ILE A 454 14.39 -14.79 -2.51
N GLY A 455 15.20 -13.74 -2.41
CA GLY A 455 14.84 -12.40 -2.90
C GLY A 455 14.54 -12.37 -4.40
N SER A 456 15.26 -13.14 -5.22
CA SER A 456 15.00 -13.23 -6.67
C SER A 456 13.69 -13.97 -6.96
N ARG A 457 13.36 -14.99 -6.17
CA ARG A 457 12.11 -15.74 -6.29
C ARG A 457 10.90 -14.89 -5.92
N LEU A 458 10.98 -14.12 -4.84
CA LEU A 458 9.85 -13.29 -4.39
C LEU A 458 9.51 -12.16 -5.38
N LYS A 459 10.47 -11.67 -6.18
CA LYS A 459 10.20 -10.66 -7.22
C LYS A 459 9.19 -11.12 -8.27
N SER A 460 9.06 -12.42 -8.52
CA SER A 460 8.12 -12.96 -9.51
C SER A 460 6.78 -13.37 -8.89
N TRP A 461 6.58 -13.16 -7.59
CA TRP A 461 5.33 -13.51 -6.91
C TRP A 461 4.33 -12.36 -6.99
N SER A 462 3.03 -12.69 -6.94
CA SER A 462 2.01 -11.66 -6.76
C SER A 462 2.16 -11.09 -5.36
N ARG A 463 2.14 -9.76 -5.23
CA ARG A 463 2.27 -9.07 -3.93
C ARG A 463 1.20 -9.46 -2.92
N GLU A 464 0.04 -9.96 -3.37
CA GLU A 464 -1.03 -10.44 -2.48
C GLU A 464 -0.73 -11.82 -1.84
N HIS A 465 0.31 -12.52 -2.28
CA HIS A 465 0.71 -13.79 -1.69
C HIS A 465 1.47 -13.55 -0.38
N VAL A 466 1.11 -14.31 0.67
CA VAL A 466 1.82 -14.34 1.95
C VAL A 466 2.90 -15.41 1.89
N VAL A 467 4.14 -15.02 2.17
CA VAL A 467 5.24 -15.97 2.25
C VAL A 467 5.06 -16.82 3.51
N LYS A 468 4.93 -18.13 3.34
CA LYS A 468 4.83 -19.07 4.47
C LYS A 468 6.16 -19.79 4.65
N CYS A 469 6.64 -19.88 5.89
CA CYS A 469 7.83 -20.65 6.21
C CYS A 469 7.57 -21.51 7.44
N LEU A 470 7.70 -22.83 7.29
CA LEU A 470 7.71 -23.77 8.42
C LEU A 470 9.13 -23.98 8.95
N LEU A 471 9.28 -23.92 10.27
CA LEU A 471 10.53 -24.03 10.97
C LEU A 471 10.41 -25.00 12.17
N PHE A 472 11.29 -26.01 12.21
CA PHE A 472 11.45 -26.91 13.34
C PHE A 472 12.47 -26.36 14.34
N TYR A 473 12.01 -25.47 15.24
CA TYR A 473 12.88 -24.65 16.07
C TYR A 473 12.67 -24.88 17.56
N HIS A 474 13.77 -25.04 18.29
CA HIS A 474 13.80 -25.01 19.75
C HIS A 474 14.76 -23.93 20.26
N PRO A 475 14.40 -23.14 21.29
CA PRO A 475 15.31 -22.16 21.90
C PRO A 475 16.63 -22.77 22.40
N ASP A 476 16.56 -24.04 22.82
CA ASP A 476 17.67 -24.84 23.34
C ASP A 476 18.26 -25.80 22.30
N ASP A 477 18.02 -25.57 21.01
CA ASP A 477 18.73 -26.25 19.92
C ASP A 477 20.26 -26.09 20.08
N PRO A 478 21.06 -27.07 19.62
CA PRO A 478 22.52 -26.91 19.53
C PRO A 478 22.86 -25.59 18.83
N VAL A 479 23.83 -24.85 19.39
CA VAL A 479 24.11 -23.46 18.99
C VAL A 479 24.32 -23.30 17.48
N GLU A 480 25.05 -24.22 16.84
CA GLU A 480 25.28 -24.17 15.40
C GLU A 480 24.00 -24.33 14.58
N LEU A 481 23.15 -25.29 14.95
CA LEU A 481 21.83 -25.48 14.32
C LEU A 481 20.95 -24.26 14.54
N ARG A 482 20.89 -23.74 15.77
CA ARG A 482 20.10 -22.57 16.12
C ARG A 482 20.51 -21.35 15.30
N LEU A 483 21.81 -21.06 15.22
CA LEU A 483 22.34 -19.92 14.45
C LEU A 483 22.10 -20.07 12.94
N ALA A 484 22.18 -21.28 12.40
CA ALA A 484 21.88 -21.54 11.00
C ALA A 484 20.40 -21.27 10.68
N GLN A 485 19.48 -21.74 11.54
CA GLN A 485 18.04 -21.49 11.40
C GLN A 485 17.70 -20.00 11.55
N GLU A 486 18.23 -19.34 12.59
CA GLU A 486 18.02 -17.91 12.85
C GLU A 486 18.45 -17.05 11.67
N ARG A 487 19.64 -17.30 11.11
CA ARG A 487 20.14 -16.58 9.94
C ARG A 487 19.23 -16.73 8.72
N GLN A 488 18.80 -17.96 8.44
CA GLN A 488 17.94 -18.23 7.28
C GLN A 488 16.58 -17.52 7.39
N VAL A 489 16.03 -17.42 8.60
CA VAL A 489 14.80 -16.66 8.88
C VAL A 489 15.01 -15.15 8.76
N GLN A 490 16.15 -14.62 9.24
CA GLN A 490 16.47 -13.20 9.08
C GLN A 490 16.60 -12.82 7.59
N GLU A 491 17.29 -13.63 6.78
CA GLU A 491 17.41 -13.43 5.34
C GLU A 491 16.04 -13.48 4.64
N LEU A 492 15.18 -14.44 5.04
CA LEU A 492 13.83 -14.54 4.52
C LEU A 492 12.99 -13.29 4.86
N TYR A 493 13.04 -12.85 6.12
CA TYR A 493 12.32 -11.66 6.56
C TYR A 493 12.76 -10.40 5.81
N GLN A 494 14.08 -10.22 5.63
CA GLN A 494 14.61 -9.12 4.82
C GLN A 494 14.13 -9.18 3.37
N ALA A 495 14.06 -10.37 2.77
CA ALA A 495 13.52 -10.55 1.43
C ALA A 495 12.02 -10.22 1.34
N CYS A 496 11.22 -10.59 2.35
CA CYS A 496 9.81 -10.21 2.47
C CYS A 496 9.65 -8.68 2.61
N CYS A 497 10.49 -8.03 3.42
CA CYS A 497 10.53 -6.58 3.57
C CYS A 497 10.83 -5.88 2.24
N ALA A 498 11.87 -6.32 1.53
CA ALA A 498 12.29 -5.73 0.26
C ALA A 498 11.27 -5.94 -0.89
N SER A 499 10.58 -7.09 -0.90
CA SER A 499 9.58 -7.41 -1.94
C SER A 499 8.17 -6.95 -1.60
N GLY A 500 7.93 -6.48 -0.38
CA GLY A 500 6.61 -6.05 0.08
C GLY A 500 5.61 -7.17 0.40
N HIS A 501 6.03 -8.44 0.38
CA HIS A 501 5.19 -9.59 0.76
C HIS A 501 5.11 -9.73 2.27
N GLU A 502 3.95 -10.11 2.79
CA GLU A 502 3.78 -10.48 4.20
C GLU A 502 4.49 -11.82 4.53
N LEU A 503 4.91 -12.01 5.79
CA LEU A 503 5.51 -13.26 6.27
C LEU A 503 4.61 -13.97 7.30
N LEU A 504 4.25 -15.22 7.01
CA LEU A 504 3.70 -16.19 7.95
C LEU A 504 4.81 -17.12 8.42
N LEU A 505 5.21 -17.00 9.68
CA LEU A 505 6.19 -17.90 10.29
C LEU A 505 5.49 -18.98 11.11
N GLU A 506 5.70 -20.23 10.74
CA GLU A 506 5.18 -21.42 11.41
C GLU A 506 6.28 -22.06 12.26
N ILE A 507 6.09 -22.11 13.59
CA ILE A 507 7.05 -22.70 14.53
C ILE A 507 6.49 -23.99 15.09
N ILE A 508 7.23 -25.09 14.90
CA ILE A 508 6.96 -26.37 15.53
C ILE A 508 8.19 -26.80 16.33
N PRO A 509 8.13 -26.78 17.67
CA PRO A 509 9.19 -27.32 18.49
C PRO A 509 9.40 -28.83 18.20
N PRO A 510 10.65 -29.28 17.99
CA PRO A 510 10.98 -30.70 17.78
C PRO A 510 10.51 -31.57 18.95
N GLN A 511 9.89 -32.72 18.65
CA GLN A 511 9.33 -33.64 19.65
C GLN A 511 10.40 -34.32 20.53
N ASP A 512 11.64 -34.39 20.03
CA ASP A 512 12.79 -34.99 20.69
C ASP A 512 13.43 -34.11 21.76
N LEU A 513 12.98 -32.86 21.89
CA LEU A 513 13.47 -31.91 22.90
C LEU A 513 12.42 -31.67 23.99
N PRO A 514 12.83 -31.43 25.26
CA PRO A 514 11.92 -31.09 26.34
C PRO A 514 11.16 -29.81 26.04
N GLN A 515 9.83 -29.86 26.16
CA GLN A 515 8.97 -28.70 25.94
C GLN A 515 8.17 -28.39 27.20
N ASP A 516 7.99 -27.10 27.46
CA ASP A 516 7.19 -26.56 28.55
C ASP A 516 6.32 -25.39 28.08
N GLU A 517 5.51 -24.85 28.99
CA GLU A 517 4.62 -23.71 28.74
C GLU A 517 5.37 -22.42 28.32
N THR A 518 6.69 -22.34 28.47
CA THR A 518 7.52 -21.19 28.10
C THR A 518 8.16 -21.33 26.72
N THR A 519 8.26 -22.55 26.20
CA THR A 519 9.11 -22.89 25.06
C THR A 519 8.77 -22.08 23.80
N LEU A 520 7.48 -22.00 23.44
CA LEU A 520 7.03 -21.19 22.30
C LEU A 520 7.22 -19.69 22.53
N ALA A 521 6.95 -19.19 23.73
CA ALA A 521 7.13 -17.77 24.05
C ALA A 521 8.60 -17.37 23.94
N ARG A 522 9.53 -18.21 24.43
CA ARG A 522 10.98 -18.03 24.29
C ARG A 522 11.41 -18.05 22.82
N ALA A 523 10.81 -18.91 21.99
CA ALA A 523 11.11 -18.95 20.56
C ALA A 523 10.68 -17.67 19.84
N ILE A 524 9.45 -17.20 20.07
CA ILE A 524 8.94 -15.95 19.49
C ILE A 524 9.75 -14.73 19.99
N GLU A 525 10.02 -14.66 21.29
CA GLU A 525 10.84 -13.60 21.88
C GLU A 525 12.24 -13.57 21.25
N ARG A 526 12.83 -14.73 20.98
CA ARG A 526 14.13 -14.82 20.30
C ARG A 526 14.09 -14.19 18.91
N PHE A 527 13.06 -14.45 18.10
CA PHE A 527 12.92 -13.82 16.78
C PHE A 527 12.70 -12.30 16.88
N TYR A 528 11.94 -11.83 17.86
CA TYR A 528 11.83 -10.39 18.12
C TYR A 528 13.14 -9.74 18.58
N ASN A 529 14.00 -10.47 19.28
CA ASN A 529 15.35 -10.00 19.63
C ASN A 529 16.30 -9.99 18.43
N LEU A 530 15.96 -10.71 17.35
CA LEU A 530 16.67 -10.73 16.08
C LEU A 530 16.07 -9.77 15.05
N GLU A 531 15.13 -8.92 15.48
CA GLU A 531 14.42 -7.95 14.64
C GLU A 531 13.61 -8.61 13.51
N VAL A 532 13.13 -9.84 13.74
CA VAL A 532 12.22 -10.55 12.84
C VAL A 532 10.80 -10.38 13.36
N TYR A 533 10.01 -9.59 12.63
CA TYR A 533 8.61 -9.29 12.96
C TYR A 533 7.68 -9.87 11.89
N PRO A 534 7.39 -11.19 11.90
CA PRO A 534 6.52 -11.78 10.90
C PRO A 534 5.12 -11.17 11.01
N ASP A 535 4.47 -10.96 9.87
CA ASP A 535 3.12 -10.39 9.84
C ASP A 535 2.11 -11.33 10.51
N TRP A 536 2.34 -12.64 10.40
CA TRP A 536 1.51 -13.68 10.96
C TRP A 536 2.32 -14.78 11.66
N TRP A 537 1.72 -15.38 12.68
CA TRP A 537 2.22 -16.60 13.31
C TRP A 537 1.30 -17.77 12.98
N LYS A 538 1.88 -18.94 12.70
CA LYS A 538 1.14 -20.21 12.62
C LYS A 538 1.61 -21.15 13.72
N LEU A 539 0.71 -21.47 14.66
CA LEU A 539 1.04 -22.17 15.89
C LEU A 539 0.06 -23.32 16.17
N ALA A 540 0.52 -24.36 16.85
CA ALA A 540 -0.34 -25.45 17.32
C ALA A 540 -1.26 -24.94 18.45
N PRO A 541 -2.46 -25.52 18.62
CA PRO A 541 -3.32 -25.25 19.76
C PRO A 541 -2.56 -25.34 21.09
N GLN A 542 -2.73 -24.35 21.96
CA GLN A 542 -2.10 -24.29 23.27
C GLN A 542 -3.15 -24.18 24.40
N PRO A 543 -2.79 -24.53 25.64
CA PRO A 543 -3.62 -24.22 26.80
C PRO A 543 -3.77 -22.70 27.01
N PRO A 544 -4.86 -22.22 27.63
CA PRO A 544 -5.12 -20.79 27.85
C PRO A 544 -3.97 -20.03 28.55
N VAL A 545 -3.25 -20.66 29.48
CA VAL A 545 -2.11 -20.04 30.19
C VAL A 545 -0.96 -19.67 29.23
N VAL A 546 -0.72 -20.51 28.21
CA VAL A 546 0.29 -20.24 27.19
C VAL A 546 -0.20 -19.17 26.23
N TRP A 547 -1.49 -19.19 25.87
CA TRP A 547 -2.07 -18.15 25.01
C TRP A 547 -2.06 -16.76 25.61
N ASP A 548 -2.28 -16.64 26.93
CA ASP A 548 -2.15 -15.36 27.62
C ASP A 548 -0.73 -14.81 27.51
N ARG A 549 0.27 -15.66 27.79
CA ARG A 549 1.69 -15.32 27.66
C ARG A 549 2.05 -14.88 26.23
N LEU A 550 1.66 -15.66 25.23
CA LEU A 550 1.94 -15.36 23.82
C LEU A 550 1.25 -14.08 23.36
N SER A 551 -0.02 -13.90 23.75
CA SER A 551 -0.78 -12.69 23.42
C SER A 551 -0.16 -11.44 24.02
N ASN A 552 0.26 -11.50 25.29
CA ASN A 552 0.92 -10.38 25.96
C ASN A 552 2.28 -10.05 25.34
N LEU A 553 3.08 -11.07 25.01
CA LEU A 553 4.37 -10.91 24.32
C LEU A 553 4.18 -10.22 22.97
N ILE A 554 3.30 -10.74 22.11
CA ILE A 554 3.10 -10.22 20.74
C ILE A 554 2.53 -8.80 20.79
N LYS A 555 1.51 -8.52 21.62
CA LYS A 555 0.95 -7.16 21.75
C LYS A 555 2.00 -6.13 22.20
N THR A 556 2.92 -6.54 23.08
CA THR A 556 3.96 -5.64 23.61
C THR A 556 5.09 -5.43 22.61
N ARG A 557 5.53 -6.49 21.92
CA ARG A 557 6.70 -6.46 21.04
C ARG A 557 6.38 -6.09 19.59
N GLN A 558 5.15 -6.36 19.14
CA GLN A 558 4.72 -6.18 17.76
C GLN A 558 3.20 -5.87 17.70
N PRO A 559 2.77 -4.66 18.09
CA PRO A 559 1.35 -4.29 18.13
C PRO A 559 0.66 -4.41 16.76
N HIS A 560 1.42 -4.32 15.67
CA HIS A 560 0.95 -4.43 14.28
C HIS A 560 0.96 -5.85 13.71
N CYS A 561 1.17 -6.88 14.54
CA CYS A 561 1.00 -8.28 14.14
C CYS A 561 -0.44 -8.52 13.65
N ARG A 562 -0.63 -9.14 12.48
CA ARG A 562 -1.96 -9.44 11.91
C ARG A 562 -2.72 -10.42 12.79
N GLY A 563 -2.01 -11.43 13.30
CA GLY A 563 -2.57 -12.41 14.21
C GLY A 563 -1.89 -13.77 14.15
N ILE A 564 -2.51 -14.71 14.83
CA ILE A 564 -2.15 -16.12 14.88
C ILE A 564 -3.21 -16.91 14.12
N VAL A 565 -2.77 -17.84 13.28
CA VAL A 565 -3.63 -18.88 12.68
C VAL A 565 -3.23 -20.25 13.24
N LEU A 566 -4.22 -21.04 13.61
CA LEU A 566 -3.99 -22.35 14.22
C LEU A 566 -3.67 -23.40 13.17
N LEU A 567 -2.73 -24.28 13.45
CA LEU A 567 -2.42 -25.44 12.60
C LEU A 567 -3.07 -26.71 13.16
N GLY A 568 -3.45 -27.64 12.29
CA GLY A 568 -4.24 -28.82 12.70
C GLY A 568 -3.46 -30.07 13.10
N LEU A 569 -2.17 -30.20 12.75
CA LEU A 569 -1.32 -31.40 12.96
C LEU A 569 -1.88 -32.77 12.53
N ASP A 570 -3.00 -32.83 11.79
CA ASP A 570 -3.75 -34.08 11.56
C ASP A 570 -4.33 -34.66 12.86
N ALA A 571 -4.62 -33.78 13.82
CA ALA A 571 -5.27 -34.13 15.07
C ALA A 571 -6.72 -34.60 14.82
N PRO A 572 -7.25 -35.49 15.69
CA PRO A 572 -8.66 -35.87 15.69
C PRO A 572 -9.61 -34.65 15.82
N ASP A 573 -10.83 -34.79 15.31
CA ASP A 573 -11.84 -33.71 15.33
C ASP A 573 -12.10 -33.17 16.76
N ASP A 574 -12.16 -34.04 17.77
CA ASP A 574 -12.39 -33.61 19.16
C ASP A 574 -11.24 -32.76 19.73
N GLU A 575 -9.99 -33.09 19.37
CA GLU A 575 -8.81 -32.31 19.78
C GLU A 575 -8.77 -30.96 19.07
N LEU A 576 -9.14 -30.90 17.78
CA LEU A 576 -9.26 -29.64 17.04
C LEU A 576 -10.33 -28.73 17.62
N ARG A 577 -11.50 -29.29 17.93
CA ARG A 577 -12.59 -28.55 18.57
C ARG A 577 -12.15 -27.98 19.92
N GLN A 578 -11.57 -28.80 20.79
CA GLN A 578 -11.05 -28.34 22.08
C GLN A 578 -9.97 -27.26 21.90
N GLY A 579 -9.11 -27.41 20.89
CA GLY A 579 -8.11 -26.42 20.51
C GLY A 579 -8.73 -25.07 20.12
N PHE A 580 -9.86 -25.06 19.40
CA PHE A 580 -10.57 -23.84 19.03
C PHE A 580 -11.25 -23.18 20.25
N GLU A 581 -11.90 -23.97 21.11
CA GLU A 581 -12.52 -23.48 22.36
C GLU A 581 -11.49 -22.79 23.27
N ASN A 582 -10.28 -23.37 23.39
CA ASN A 582 -9.17 -22.78 24.16
C ASN A 582 -8.71 -21.41 23.62
N CYS A 583 -9.07 -21.06 22.38
CA CYS A 583 -8.67 -19.82 21.71
C CYS A 583 -9.73 -18.71 21.76
N ALA A 584 -10.97 -19.02 22.17
CA ALA A 584 -12.12 -18.11 22.08
C ALA A 584 -11.89 -16.77 22.79
N ALA A 585 -11.17 -16.78 23.92
CA ALA A 585 -10.87 -15.59 24.72
C ALA A 585 -9.72 -14.72 24.17
N PHE A 586 -9.08 -15.08 23.06
CA PHE A 586 -7.85 -14.46 22.58
C PHE A 586 -8.02 -13.84 21.18
N PRO A 587 -8.33 -12.53 21.06
CA PRO A 587 -8.61 -11.85 19.79
C PRO A 587 -7.46 -11.83 18.76
N LEU A 588 -6.24 -12.16 19.20
CA LEU A 588 -5.07 -12.28 18.35
C LEU A 588 -5.14 -13.54 17.48
N ILE A 589 -5.90 -14.55 17.89
CA ILE A 589 -6.08 -15.80 17.17
C ILE A 589 -7.24 -15.60 16.18
N LYS A 590 -6.91 -15.46 14.90
CA LYS A 590 -7.83 -15.02 13.85
C LYS A 590 -8.51 -16.17 13.11
N GLY A 591 -8.01 -17.39 13.26
CA GLY A 591 -8.52 -18.50 12.47
C GLY A 591 -7.64 -19.72 12.49
N PHE A 592 -7.82 -20.55 11.46
CA PHE A 592 -7.11 -21.80 11.31
C PHE A 592 -6.57 -21.97 9.88
N THR A 593 -5.53 -22.80 9.78
CA THR A 593 -4.86 -23.26 8.57
C THR A 593 -4.74 -24.77 8.65
N VAL A 594 -5.81 -25.48 8.26
CA VAL A 594 -5.92 -26.94 8.40
C VAL A 594 -5.94 -27.58 7.02
N GLY A 595 -5.22 -28.70 6.88
CA GLY A 595 -5.05 -29.39 5.61
C GLY A 595 -5.54 -30.83 5.66
N ARG A 596 -4.66 -31.75 6.08
CA ARG A 596 -4.89 -33.21 5.97
C ARG A 596 -6.19 -33.70 6.59
N THR A 597 -6.61 -33.16 7.72
CA THR A 597 -7.92 -33.47 8.34
C THR A 597 -9.09 -33.24 7.37
N ILE A 598 -8.98 -32.25 6.48
CA ILE A 598 -10.02 -31.89 5.52
C ILE A 598 -9.92 -32.74 4.24
N PHE A 599 -8.74 -32.80 3.63
CA PHE A 599 -8.58 -33.37 2.29
C PHE A 599 -8.02 -34.79 2.24
N GLY A 600 -7.39 -35.29 3.32
CA GLY A 600 -6.53 -36.46 3.30
C GLY A 600 -7.23 -37.72 2.81
N GLU A 601 -8.29 -38.13 3.53
CA GLU A 601 -9.05 -39.33 3.19
C GLU A 601 -9.83 -39.19 1.86
N PRO A 602 -10.58 -38.10 1.59
CA PRO A 602 -11.21 -37.90 0.29
C PRO A 602 -10.23 -37.97 -0.89
N SER A 603 -9.02 -37.41 -0.73
CA SER A 603 -7.99 -37.43 -1.77
C SER A 603 -7.50 -38.84 -2.07
N ARG A 604 -7.27 -39.67 -1.05
CA ARG A 604 -6.89 -41.10 -1.25
C ARG A 604 -7.97 -41.85 -2.03
N ARG A 605 -9.23 -41.70 -1.63
CA ARG A 605 -10.36 -42.35 -2.30
C ARG A 605 -10.50 -41.92 -3.77
N TRP A 606 -10.28 -40.63 -4.06
CA TRP A 606 -10.24 -40.14 -5.44
C TRP A 606 -9.07 -40.70 -6.25
N LEU A 607 -7.88 -40.81 -5.64
CA LEU A 607 -6.70 -41.42 -6.29
C LEU A 607 -6.89 -42.92 -6.58
N HIS A 608 -7.61 -43.64 -5.72
CA HIS A 608 -8.00 -45.04 -5.93
C HIS A 608 -9.20 -45.20 -6.89
N GLY A 609 -9.80 -44.12 -7.38
CA GLY A 609 -10.94 -44.16 -8.30
C GLY A 609 -12.29 -44.46 -7.63
N GLU A 610 -12.35 -44.40 -6.30
CA GLU A 610 -13.59 -44.61 -5.52
C GLU A 610 -14.49 -43.36 -5.49
N LEU A 611 -13.89 -42.17 -5.67
CA LEU A 611 -14.60 -40.90 -5.82
C LEU A 611 -14.33 -40.33 -7.21
N ASN A 612 -15.39 -39.80 -7.83
CA ASN A 612 -15.25 -38.91 -8.98
C ASN A 612 -14.94 -37.47 -8.51
N ASP A 613 -14.72 -36.56 -9.46
CA ASP A 613 -14.35 -35.17 -9.17
C ASP A 613 -15.37 -34.45 -8.28
N ASN A 614 -16.67 -34.58 -8.56
CA ASN A 614 -17.72 -33.97 -7.75
C ASN A 614 -17.79 -34.57 -6.34
N GLY A 615 -17.66 -35.90 -6.23
CA GLY A 615 -17.64 -36.60 -4.95
C GLY A 615 -16.47 -36.20 -4.07
N LEU A 616 -15.30 -35.93 -4.67
CA LEU A 616 -14.16 -35.34 -3.96
C LEU A 616 -14.46 -33.92 -3.48
N ILE A 617 -14.97 -33.07 -4.38
CA ILE A 617 -15.29 -31.67 -4.07
C ILE A 617 -16.29 -31.60 -2.91
N ASP A 618 -17.37 -32.38 -2.97
CA ASP A 618 -18.39 -32.40 -1.94
C ASP A 618 -17.84 -32.90 -0.60
N ALA A 619 -17.09 -34.01 -0.59
CA ALA A 619 -16.52 -34.55 0.65
C ALA A 619 -15.56 -33.56 1.33
N VAL A 620 -14.67 -32.94 0.56
CA VAL A 620 -13.70 -31.94 1.08
C VAL A 620 -14.42 -30.67 1.52
N SER A 621 -15.40 -30.19 0.75
CA SER A 621 -16.21 -29.02 1.11
C SER A 621 -16.96 -29.26 2.43
N GLN A 622 -17.56 -30.44 2.64
CA GLN A 622 -18.27 -30.76 3.87
C GLN A 622 -17.33 -30.85 5.08
N ASN A 623 -16.14 -31.44 4.92
CA ASN A 623 -15.13 -31.44 5.97
C ASN A 623 -14.67 -30.01 6.32
N TYR A 624 -14.50 -29.16 5.31
CA TYR A 624 -14.10 -27.78 5.52
C TYR A 624 -15.19 -26.97 6.25
N LEU A 625 -16.46 -27.13 5.84
CA LEU A 625 -17.61 -26.52 6.50
C LEU A 625 -17.74 -26.93 7.97
N ARG A 626 -17.50 -28.21 8.26
CA ARG A 626 -17.51 -28.73 9.63
C ARG A 626 -16.50 -28.00 10.52
N LEU A 627 -15.27 -27.80 10.04
CA LEU A 627 -14.26 -27.05 10.80
C LEU A 627 -14.57 -25.56 10.92
N ILE A 628 -15.15 -24.93 9.88
CA ILE A 628 -15.62 -23.54 9.97
C ILE A 628 -16.70 -23.42 11.06
N HIS A 629 -17.60 -24.40 11.13
CA HIS A 629 -18.64 -24.44 12.15
C HIS A 629 -18.04 -24.57 13.56
N TYR A 630 -17.13 -25.52 13.78
CA TYR A 630 -16.44 -25.64 15.07
C TYR A 630 -15.68 -24.37 15.44
N TRP A 631 -15.03 -23.72 14.47
CA TRP A 631 -14.37 -22.45 14.71
C TRP A 631 -15.36 -21.41 15.18
N ARG A 632 -16.51 -21.24 14.52
CA ARG A 632 -17.50 -20.20 14.86
C ARG A 632 -18.32 -20.48 16.12
N GLU A 633 -18.40 -21.73 16.58
CA GLU A 633 -19.08 -22.13 17.82
C GLU A 633 -18.23 -22.01 19.09
N ARG A 634 -16.94 -21.67 18.97
CA ARG A 634 -15.94 -21.69 20.05
C ARG A 634 -16.22 -20.75 21.23
#